data_AF-A0A9Q8CPW8-F1
#
_entry.id   AF-A0A9Q8CPW8-F1
#
_cell.length_a   1.000
_cell.length_b   1.000
_cell.length_c   1.000
_cell.angle_alpha   90.00
_cell.angle_beta   90.00
_cell.angle_gamma   90.00
#
_symmetry.space_group_name_H-M   'P 1'
#
loop_
_entity.id
_entity.type
_entity.pdbx_description
1 polymer ?
#
loop_
_entity_poly.entity_id
_entity_poly.type
_entity_poly.pdbx_seq_one_letter_code
_entity_poly.pdbx_strand_id
1 'polypeptide(L)'
;MKFKEKWYAYSRHFTNTTAPIQYEEFIKLEQFGRILSLPFLLLTYIGLLLFDGQGPAMIAVFISYFLVNFVLTYAVHVRMFYARGRSPLFFNVLHGLGFIGLFIYLVLCLVTHQEVRLDIVLILLLIPSLTTMGNYFLK
;
A
#
# COMPACT_ATOMS: atom_id res chain seq x y z
N MET A 1 -16.65 -1.72 20.44
CA MET A 1 -16.43 -2.81 19.47
C MET A 1 -15.17 -3.57 19.83
N LYS A 2 -15.25 -4.90 19.87
CA LYS A 2 -14.11 -5.80 20.14
C LYS A 2 -13.30 -6.03 18.85
N PHE A 3 -12.00 -6.39 18.96
CA PHE A 3 -11.10 -6.62 17.82
C PHE A 3 -11.69 -7.58 16.76
N LYS A 4 -12.33 -8.66 17.21
CA LYS A 4 -12.97 -9.66 16.35
C LYS A 4 -14.02 -9.07 15.40
N GLU A 5 -14.82 -8.11 15.87
CA GLU A 5 -15.87 -7.47 15.07
C GLU A 5 -15.26 -6.59 13.97
N LYS A 6 -14.19 -5.85 14.30
CA LYS A 6 -13.45 -5.03 13.33
C LYS A 6 -12.76 -5.89 12.27
N TRP A 7 -12.14 -6.99 12.69
CA TRP A 7 -11.51 -7.95 11.77
C TRP A 7 -12.52 -8.58 10.81
N TYR A 8 -13.67 -9.01 11.33
CA TYR A 8 -14.71 -9.61 10.50
C TYR A 8 -15.33 -8.62 9.51
N ALA A 9 -15.62 -7.39 9.95
CA ALA A 9 -16.07 -6.33 9.05
C ALA A 9 -15.02 -6.08 7.96
N TYR A 10 -13.76 -5.91 8.34
CA TYR A 10 -12.65 -5.70 7.43
C TYR A 10 -12.49 -6.84 6.40
N SER A 11 -12.57 -8.11 6.82
CA SER A 11 -12.52 -9.26 5.92
C SER A 11 -13.70 -9.27 4.93
N ARG A 12 -14.90 -8.90 5.38
CA ARG A 12 -16.07 -8.75 4.50
C ARG A 12 -15.88 -7.60 3.49
N HIS A 13 -15.25 -6.51 3.92
CA HIS A 13 -14.94 -5.37 3.05
C HIS A 13 -13.85 -5.71 2.03
N PHE A 14 -12.89 -6.54 2.41
CA PHE A 14 -11.85 -7.04 1.53
C PHE A 14 -12.42 -7.84 0.35
N THR A 15 -13.45 -8.65 0.59
CA THR A 15 -14.08 -9.48 -0.44
C THR A 15 -15.18 -8.77 -1.23
N ASN A 16 -15.83 -7.74 -0.67
CA ASN A 16 -16.89 -6.99 -1.34
C ASN A 16 -16.48 -5.55 -1.66
N THR A 17 -15.90 -5.36 -2.85
CA THR A 17 -15.35 -4.07 -3.31
C THR A 17 -16.35 -3.13 -3.97
N THR A 18 -17.58 -3.58 -4.24
CA THR A 18 -18.62 -2.78 -4.92
C THR A 18 -19.59 -2.10 -3.95
N ALA A 19 -19.69 -2.57 -2.70
CA ALA A 19 -20.54 -1.96 -1.70
C ALA A 19 -20.00 -0.56 -1.30
N PRO A 20 -20.81 0.51 -1.35
CA PRO A 20 -20.36 1.84 -0.96
C PRO A 20 -19.94 1.89 0.53
N ILE A 21 -19.13 2.88 0.88
CA ILE A 21 -18.62 3.13 2.24
C ILE A 21 -18.76 4.61 2.59
N GLN A 22 -19.07 4.91 3.85
CA GLN A 22 -19.08 6.28 4.35
C GLN A 22 -17.67 6.77 4.69
N TYR A 23 -17.45 8.09 4.68
CA TYR A 23 -16.11 8.66 4.87
C TYR A 23 -15.52 8.39 6.27
N GLU A 24 -16.34 8.47 7.33
CA GLU A 24 -15.88 8.17 8.70
C GLU A 24 -15.50 6.70 8.86
N GLU A 25 -16.20 5.81 8.15
CA GLU A 25 -15.90 4.38 8.13
C GLU A 25 -14.61 4.10 7.34
N PHE A 26 -14.43 4.78 6.19
CA PHE A 26 -13.20 4.75 5.41
C PHE A 26 -11.98 5.10 6.27
N ILE A 27 -12.01 6.23 7.00
CA ILE A 27 -10.89 6.64 7.88
C ILE A 27 -10.57 5.56 8.91
N LYS A 28 -11.59 4.98 9.56
CA LYS A 28 -11.39 3.96 10.59
C LYS A 28 -10.78 2.67 10.05
N LEU A 29 -11.21 2.23 8.86
CA LEU A 29 -10.67 1.03 8.21
C LEU A 29 -9.25 1.27 7.69
N GLU A 30 -8.94 2.46 7.18
CA GLU A 30 -7.59 2.87 6.80
C GLU A 30 -6.63 2.86 7.99
N GLN A 31 -7.02 3.45 9.12
CA GLN A 31 -6.23 3.41 10.35
C GLN A 31 -6.01 1.98 10.84
N PHE A 32 -7.03 1.13 10.72
CA PHE A 32 -6.92 -0.28 11.08
C PHE A 32 -5.94 -1.02 10.17
N GLY A 33 -6.00 -0.80 8.85
CA GLY A 33 -5.02 -1.34 7.89
C GLY A 33 -3.59 -0.89 8.20
N ARG A 34 -3.38 0.38 8.58
CA ARG A 34 -2.07 0.89 9.01
C ARG A 34 -1.56 0.18 10.25
N ILE A 35 -2.39 -0.01 11.28
CA ILE A 35 -2.02 -0.75 12.50
C ILE A 35 -1.63 -2.18 12.16
N LEU A 36 -2.39 -2.86 11.28
CA LEU A 36 -2.07 -4.21 10.82
C LEU A 36 -0.77 -4.29 10.00
N SER A 37 -0.36 -3.19 9.37
CA SER A 37 0.92 -3.11 8.64
C SER A 37 2.13 -2.83 9.53
N LEU A 38 1.94 -2.36 10.79
CA LEU A 38 3.04 -2.00 11.69
C LEU A 38 4.03 -3.14 11.97
N PRO A 39 3.62 -4.41 12.16
CA PRO A 39 4.57 -5.50 12.34
C PRO A 39 5.50 -5.68 11.13
N PHE A 40 4.99 -5.47 9.91
CA PHE A 40 5.78 -5.55 8.68
C PHE A 40 6.72 -4.35 8.55
N LEU A 41 6.29 -3.16 8.99
CA LEU A 41 7.17 -1.99 9.09
C LEU A 41 8.30 -2.22 10.10
N LEU A 42 8.00 -2.84 11.24
CA LEU A 42 8.98 -3.19 12.26
C LEU A 42 9.97 -4.25 11.72
N LEU A 43 9.50 -5.26 10.99
CA LEU A 43 10.37 -6.22 10.31
C LEU A 43 11.27 -5.54 9.26
N THR A 44 10.75 -4.55 8.55
CA THR A 44 11.53 -3.71 7.62
C THR A 44 12.61 -2.95 8.38
N TYR A 45 12.28 -2.34 9.52
CA TYR A 45 13.24 -1.61 10.35
C TYR A 45 14.32 -2.53 10.95
N ILE A 46 13.94 -3.68 11.49
CA ILE A 46 14.88 -4.69 12.01
C ILE A 46 15.77 -5.20 10.87
N GLY A 47 15.18 -5.43 9.69
CA GLY A 47 15.92 -5.79 8.48
C GLY A 47 16.99 -4.77 8.12
N LEU A 48 16.67 -3.47 8.18
CA LEU A 48 17.61 -2.38 7.92
C LEU A 48 18.75 -2.31 8.93
N LEU A 49 18.51 -2.73 10.19
CA LEU A 49 19.53 -2.73 11.23
C LEU A 49 20.45 -3.96 11.18
N LEU A 50 19.93 -5.11 10.73
CA LEU A 50 20.63 -6.40 10.80
C LEU A 50 21.27 -6.81 9.47
N PHE A 51 20.78 -6.30 8.35
CA PHE A 51 21.26 -6.63 7.02
C PHE A 51 21.77 -5.40 6.31
N ASP A 52 22.65 -5.63 5.33
CA ASP A 52 23.04 -4.59 4.41
C ASP A 52 21.78 -4.02 3.74
N GLY A 53 21.59 -2.69 3.83
CA GLY A 53 20.35 -2.03 3.41
C GLY A 53 20.01 -2.24 1.93
N GLN A 54 20.99 -2.72 1.16
CA GLN A 54 20.93 -3.00 -0.27
C GLN A 54 20.86 -4.50 -0.60
N GLY A 55 20.89 -5.37 0.41
CA GLY A 55 20.84 -6.81 0.22
C GLY A 55 19.47 -7.30 -0.29
N PRO A 56 19.42 -8.41 -1.05
CA PRO A 56 18.17 -8.95 -1.59
C PRO A 56 17.13 -9.29 -0.53
N ALA A 57 17.57 -9.66 0.69
CA ALA A 57 16.68 -9.89 1.83
C ALA A 57 15.96 -8.59 2.27
N MET A 58 16.65 -7.45 2.28
CA MET A 58 16.08 -6.18 2.69
C MET A 58 15.07 -5.66 1.64
N ILE A 59 15.42 -5.81 0.36
CA ILE A 59 14.52 -5.56 -0.77
C ILE A 59 13.23 -6.38 -0.63
N ALA A 60 13.34 -7.68 -0.33
CA ALA A 60 12.19 -8.55 -0.17
C ALA A 60 11.27 -8.14 0.99
N VAL A 61 11.84 -7.75 2.14
CA VAL A 61 11.06 -7.28 3.30
C VAL A 61 10.37 -5.96 2.99
N PHE A 62 11.05 -5.03 2.32
CA PHE A 62 10.48 -3.76 1.89
C PHE A 62 9.31 -3.96 0.91
N ILE A 63 9.50 -4.74 -0.16
CA ILE A 63 8.42 -5.09 -1.11
C ILE A 63 7.24 -5.74 -0.39
N SER A 64 7.52 -6.65 0.55
CA SER A 64 6.47 -7.33 1.33
C SER A 64 5.66 -6.36 2.18
N TYR A 65 6.30 -5.37 2.81
CA TYR A 65 5.59 -4.32 3.55
C TYR A 65 4.63 -3.53 2.66
N PHE A 66 5.08 -3.11 1.47
CA PHE A 66 4.23 -2.38 0.53
C PHE A 66 3.10 -3.24 -0.02
N LEU A 67 3.39 -4.50 -0.39
CA LEU A 67 2.39 -5.43 -0.88
C LEU A 67 1.29 -5.67 0.18
N VAL A 68 1.70 -5.90 1.44
CA VAL A 68 0.75 -6.06 2.55
C VAL A 68 -0.06 -4.79 2.73
N ASN A 69 0.55 -3.61 2.74
CA ASN A 69 -0.17 -2.35 2.89
C ASN A 69 -1.18 -2.13 1.74
N PHE A 70 -0.78 -2.42 0.50
CA PHE A 70 -1.67 -2.33 -0.66
C PHE A 70 -2.83 -3.30 -0.56
N VAL A 71 -2.58 -4.58 -0.27
CA VAL A 71 -3.63 -5.58 -0.06
C VAL A 71 -4.58 -5.07 1.03
N LEU A 72 -4.05 -4.63 2.16
CA LEU A 72 -4.85 -4.15 3.28
C LEU A 72 -5.71 -2.92 2.95
N THR A 73 -5.26 -2.03 2.08
CA THR A 73 -5.96 -0.76 1.83
C THR A 73 -6.79 -0.77 0.54
N TYR A 74 -6.47 -1.64 -0.42
CA TYR A 74 -7.06 -1.69 -1.77
C TYR A 74 -8.59 -1.72 -1.76
N ALA A 75 -9.19 -2.68 -1.06
CA ALA A 75 -10.63 -2.87 -1.09
C ALA A 75 -11.39 -1.69 -0.47
N VAL A 76 -10.84 -1.11 0.60
CA VAL A 76 -11.38 0.09 1.26
C VAL A 76 -11.35 1.28 0.30
N HIS A 77 -10.27 1.40 -0.46
CA HIS A 77 -10.10 2.46 -1.43
C HIS A 77 -11.09 2.37 -2.59
N VAL A 78 -11.23 1.18 -3.20
CA VAL A 78 -12.14 0.92 -4.31
C VAL A 78 -13.59 1.21 -3.94
N ARG A 79 -14.03 0.79 -2.75
CA ARG A 79 -15.38 1.11 -2.24
C ARG A 79 -15.63 2.60 -2.11
N MET A 80 -14.60 3.37 -1.70
CA MET A 80 -14.70 4.82 -1.59
C MET A 80 -14.77 5.50 -2.96
N PHE A 81 -14.12 4.96 -3.99
CA PHE A 81 -14.29 5.41 -5.38
C PHE A 81 -15.73 5.23 -5.85
N TYR A 82 -16.30 4.04 -5.64
CA TYR A 82 -17.71 3.76 -5.97
C TYR A 82 -18.68 4.65 -5.19
N ALA A 83 -18.45 4.86 -3.89
CA ALA A 83 -19.29 5.75 -3.07
C ALA A 83 -19.32 7.20 -3.57
N ARG A 84 -18.27 7.64 -4.29
CA ARG A 84 -18.18 8.97 -4.90
C ARG A 84 -18.58 9.02 -6.38
N GLY A 85 -19.03 7.91 -6.96
CA GLY A 85 -19.33 7.82 -8.39
C GLY A 85 -18.10 8.00 -9.28
N ARG A 86 -16.90 7.70 -8.78
CA ARG A 86 -15.64 7.81 -9.51
C ARG A 86 -15.14 6.42 -9.89
N SER A 87 -14.46 6.31 -11.03
CA SER A 87 -13.84 5.05 -11.46
C SER A 87 -12.58 4.77 -10.64
N PRO A 88 -12.41 3.55 -10.07
CA PRO A 88 -11.17 3.14 -9.41
C PRO A 88 -10.04 2.86 -10.41
N LEU A 89 -10.29 2.92 -11.72
CA LEU A 89 -9.33 2.51 -12.75
C LEU A 89 -8.01 3.27 -12.66
N PHE A 90 -8.05 4.59 -12.49
CA PHE A 90 -6.81 5.40 -12.37
C PHE A 90 -5.99 5.00 -11.14
N PHE A 91 -6.65 4.76 -10.02
CA PHE A 91 -6.02 4.24 -8.81
C PHE A 91 -5.37 2.88 -9.07
N ASN A 92 -6.12 1.95 -9.69
CA ASN A 92 -5.62 0.61 -10.02
C ASN A 92 -4.41 0.64 -10.95
N VAL A 93 -4.47 1.43 -12.02
CA VAL A 93 -3.41 1.55 -13.02
C VAL A 93 -2.16 2.15 -12.40
N LEU A 94 -2.28 3.23 -11.62
CA LEU A 94 -1.11 3.91 -11.05
C LEU A 94 -0.50 3.16 -9.88
N HIS A 95 -1.29 2.47 -9.06
CA HIS A 95 -0.75 1.56 -8.06
C HIS A 95 -0.04 0.38 -8.73
N GLY A 96 -0.67 -0.24 -9.75
CA GLY A 96 -0.07 -1.32 -10.51
C GLY A 96 1.26 -0.91 -11.18
N LEU A 97 1.28 0.23 -11.87
CA LEU A 97 2.49 0.78 -12.49
C LEU A 97 3.55 1.15 -11.45
N GLY A 98 3.16 1.73 -10.31
CA GLY A 98 4.08 2.04 -9.21
C GLY A 98 4.74 0.77 -8.64
N PHE A 99 3.96 -0.29 -8.42
CA PHE A 99 4.48 -1.58 -7.96
C PHE A 99 5.38 -2.26 -8.98
N ILE A 100 4.97 -2.30 -10.25
CA ILE A 100 5.78 -2.89 -11.33
C ILE A 100 7.06 -2.10 -11.52
N GLY A 101 6.98 -0.76 -11.53
CA GLY A 101 8.14 0.12 -11.65
C GLY A 101 9.12 -0.05 -10.51
N LEU A 102 8.62 -0.14 -9.27
CA LEU A 102 9.45 -0.40 -8.09
C LEU A 102 10.11 -1.79 -8.15
N PHE A 103 9.37 -2.82 -8.58
CA PHE A 103 9.92 -4.16 -8.76
C PHE A 103 11.03 -4.18 -9.81
N ILE A 104 10.80 -3.60 -11.00
CA ILE A 104 11.80 -3.51 -12.07
C ILE A 104 13.04 -2.74 -11.59
N TYR A 105 12.84 -1.61 -10.90
CA TYR A 105 13.93 -0.81 -10.37
C TYR A 105 14.81 -1.60 -9.38
N LEU A 106 14.19 -2.32 -8.45
CA LEU A 106 14.90 -3.12 -7.46
C LEU A 106 15.65 -4.29 -8.10
N VAL A 107 15.06 -4.95 -9.10
CA VAL A 107 15.74 -6.00 -9.89
C VAL A 107 16.94 -5.42 -10.64
N LEU A 108 16.80 -4.25 -11.26
CA LEU A 108 17.90 -3.58 -11.96
C LEU A 108 19.04 -3.24 -11.00
N CYS A 109 18.76 -2.64 -9.85
CA CYS A 109 19.78 -2.35 -8.83
C CYS A 109 20.52 -3.62 -8.41
N LEU A 110 19.79 -4.72 -8.17
CA LEU A 110 20.39 -6.01 -7.79
C LEU A 110 21.31 -6.57 -8.88
N VAL A 111 20.85 -6.59 -10.14
CA VAL A 111 21.61 -7.15 -11.27
C VAL A 111 22.82 -6.28 -11.63
N THR A 112 22.73 -4.97 -11.44
CA THR A 112 23.81 -4.02 -11.77
C THR A 112 24.71 -3.68 -10.60
N HIS A 113 24.46 -4.26 -9.42
CA HIS A 113 25.16 -3.95 -8.17
C HIS A 113 25.15 -2.44 -7.84
N GLN A 114 24.09 -1.74 -8.25
CA GLN A 114 23.91 -0.33 -7.96
C GLN A 114 23.15 -0.14 -6.66
N GLU A 115 23.52 0.90 -5.91
CA GLU A 115 22.82 1.25 -4.68
C GLU A 115 21.35 1.61 -4.96
N VAL A 116 20.46 1.10 -4.11
CA VAL A 116 19.05 1.48 -4.15
C VAL A 116 18.94 2.92 -3.65
N ARG A 117 18.56 3.80 -4.55
CA ARG A 117 18.34 5.22 -4.28
C ARG A 117 16.98 5.41 -3.63
N LEU A 118 16.98 5.75 -2.34
CA LEU A 118 15.77 5.96 -1.54
C LEU A 118 14.83 7.01 -2.17
N ASP A 119 15.36 8.05 -2.81
CA ASP A 119 14.57 9.07 -3.49
C ASP A 119 13.77 8.52 -4.68
N ILE A 120 14.35 7.60 -5.48
CA ILE A 120 13.63 6.93 -6.59
C ILE A 120 12.52 6.04 -6.05
N VAL A 121 12.80 5.28 -4.98
CA VAL A 121 11.82 4.43 -4.30
C VAL A 121 10.66 5.29 -3.77
N LEU A 122 10.96 6.40 -3.10
CA LEU A 122 9.94 7.32 -2.59
C LEU A 122 9.08 7.92 -3.70
N ILE A 123 9.66 8.30 -4.84
CA ILE A 123 8.91 8.82 -6.01
C ILE A 123 7.94 7.77 -6.55
N LEU A 124 8.41 6.53 -6.75
CA LEU A 124 7.59 5.43 -7.26
C LEU A 124 6.44 5.06 -6.30
N LEU A 125 6.63 5.30 -5.00
CA LEU A 125 5.62 5.13 -3.95
C LEU A 125 4.69 6.34 -3.76
N LEU A 126 5.17 7.54 -4.10
CA LEU A 126 4.40 8.79 -4.05
C LEU A 126 3.37 8.86 -5.19
N ILE A 127 3.67 8.36 -6.38
CA ILE A 127 2.75 8.37 -7.53
C ILE A 127 1.38 7.74 -7.18
N PRO A 128 1.32 6.52 -6.63
CA PRO A 128 0.07 5.93 -6.13
C PRO A 128 -0.63 6.83 -5.11
N SER A 129 0.12 7.29 -4.10
CA SER A 129 -0.38 8.10 -2.98
C SER A 129 -0.99 9.46 -3.41
N LEU A 130 -0.36 10.12 -4.39
CA LEU A 130 -0.81 11.40 -4.93
C LEU A 130 -2.09 11.25 -5.76
N THR A 131 -2.27 10.15 -6.49
CA THR A 131 -3.54 9.90 -7.21
C THR A 131 -4.68 9.43 -6.34
N THR A 132 -4.36 8.79 -5.22
CA THR A 132 -5.29 8.54 -4.14
C THR A 132 -5.77 9.87 -3.52
N MET A 133 -4.84 10.77 -3.18
CA MET A 133 -5.19 12.09 -2.66
C MET A 133 -5.92 12.97 -3.68
N GLY A 134 -5.48 12.99 -4.94
CA GLY A 134 -6.10 13.78 -6.01
C GLY A 134 -7.54 13.38 -6.28
N ASN A 135 -7.87 12.09 -6.22
CA ASN A 135 -9.26 11.65 -6.35
C ASN A 135 -10.09 11.77 -5.05
N TYR A 136 -9.46 11.75 -3.88
CA TYR A 136 -10.16 11.88 -2.59
C TYR A 136 -10.36 13.30 -2.09
N PHE A 137 -9.50 14.25 -2.43
CA PHE A 137 -9.46 15.54 -1.75
C PHE A 137 -9.47 16.74 -2.70
N LEU A 138 -9.03 16.59 -3.94
CA LEU A 138 -9.14 17.64 -4.95
C LEU A 138 -10.50 17.48 -5.63
N LYS A 139 -11.45 18.29 -5.17
CA LYS A 139 -12.78 18.41 -5.74
C LYS A 139 -12.71 19.14 -7.08
#